data_AF-A0A2B2BY49-F1
#
_entry.id   AF-A0A2B2BY49-F1
#
_cell.length_a   1.000
_cell.length_b   1.000
_cell.length_c   1.000
_cell.angle_alpha   90.00
_cell.angle_beta   90.00
_cell.angle_gamma   90.00
#
_symmetry.space_group_name_H-M   'P 1'
#
loop_
_entity.id
_entity.type
_entity.pdbx_description
1 polymer ?
#
loop_
_entity_poly.entity_id
_entity_poly.type
_entity_poly.pdbx_seq_one_letter_code
_entity_poly.pdbx_strand_id
1 'polypeptide(L)'
;MVNHCVALIVFWELKGLLQLPLTTLHSRQFEHTFKDFGSIARIALFFVLAYYVLLRVMRLRMLKGQVEVKKWLAILLRFARKWHTPAAIIAIAFIIVHTVAVFMHGFKFDFNNISGLLSLLVLLPVPISGLFRYQRMDRKWHLRSGVSFAILFIIHSFL
;
A
#
# COMPACT_ATOMS: atom_id res chain seq x y z
N MET A 1 -5.55 18.18 5.90
CA MET A 1 -5.43 18.46 4.45
C MET A 1 -5.26 17.19 3.60
N VAL A 2 -4.18 16.41 3.75
CA VAL A 2 -3.92 15.24 2.87
C VAL A 2 -5.06 14.21 2.85
N ASN A 3 -5.67 13.90 4.00
CA ASN A 3 -6.75 12.90 4.07
C ASN A 3 -7.99 13.27 3.23
N HIS A 4 -8.33 14.56 3.12
CA HIS A 4 -9.46 15.01 2.31
C HIS A 4 -9.14 14.94 0.81
N CYS A 5 -7.91 15.27 0.41
CA CYS A 5 -7.46 15.15 -0.98
C CYS A 5 -7.47 13.68 -1.45
N VAL A 6 -7.02 12.74 -0.61
CA VAL A 6 -7.02 11.32 -0.99
C VAL A 6 -8.44 10.76 -1.08
N ALA A 7 -9.33 11.14 -0.17
CA ALA A 7 -10.74 10.74 -0.25
C ALA A 7 -11.41 11.26 -1.54
N LEU A 8 -11.09 12.49 -1.96
CA LEU A 8 -11.59 13.06 -3.22
C LEU A 8 -11.03 12.32 -4.44
N ILE A 9 -9.74 11.98 -4.45
CA ILE A 9 -9.13 11.18 -5.54
C ILE A 9 -9.79 9.82 -5.62
N VAL A 10 -9.92 9.09 -4.51
CA VAL A 10 -10.60 7.78 -4.48
C VAL A 10 -12.02 7.91 -5.00
N PHE A 11 -12.78 8.89 -4.51
CA PHE A 11 -14.17 9.08 -4.92
C PHE A 11 -14.30 9.41 -6.41
N TRP A 12 -13.40 10.24 -6.94
CA TRP A 12 -13.37 10.60 -8.35
C TRP A 12 -13.02 9.41 -9.24
N GLU A 13 -11.98 8.66 -8.90
CA GLU A 13 -11.57 7.44 -9.62
C GLU A 13 -12.67 6.36 -9.56
N LEU A 14 -13.27 6.13 -8.38
CA LEU A 14 -14.36 5.16 -8.23
C LEU A 14 -15.57 5.56 -9.07
N LYS A 15 -15.94 6.85 -9.05
CA LYS A 15 -17.04 7.37 -9.86
C LYS A 15 -16.74 7.21 -11.35
N GLY A 16 -15.50 7.47 -11.77
CA GLY A 16 -15.05 7.25 -13.14
C GLY A 16 -15.21 5.79 -13.57
N LEU A 17 -14.76 4.85 -12.74
CA LEU A 17 -14.91 3.41 -13.01
C LEU A 17 -16.39 2.99 -13.11
N LEU A 18 -17.24 3.43 -12.18
CA LEU A 18 -18.66 3.07 -12.13
C LEU A 18 -19.48 3.62 -13.31
N GLN A 19 -18.98 4.65 -14.00
CA GLN A 19 -19.65 5.26 -15.16
C GLN A 19 -19.25 4.62 -16.50
N LEU A 20 -18.34 3.63 -16.50
CA LEU A 20 -17.89 2.99 -17.73
C LEU A 20 -18.95 2.01 -18.28
N PRO A 21 -19.20 2.01 -19.60
CA PRO A 21 -20.08 1.03 -20.21
C PRO A 21 -19.46 -0.36 -20.18
N LEU A 22 -20.30 -1.39 -20.08
CA LEU A 22 -19.93 -2.81 -19.98
C LEU A 22 -18.97 -3.29 -21.09
N THR A 23 -19.07 -2.72 -22.28
CA THR A 23 -18.20 -3.00 -23.43
C THR A 23 -16.76 -2.54 -23.20
N THR A 24 -16.56 -1.48 -22.43
CA THR A 24 -15.22 -0.94 -22.10
C THR A 24 -14.57 -1.74 -20.98
N LEU A 25 -15.36 -2.34 -20.08
CA LEU A 25 -14.84 -3.12 -18.95
C LEU A 25 -14.04 -4.37 -19.38
N HIS A 26 -14.28 -4.90 -20.58
CA HIS A 26 -13.55 -6.04 -21.14
C HIS A 26 -12.52 -5.63 -22.21
N SER A 27 -12.26 -4.32 -22.36
CA SER A 27 -11.28 -3.82 -23.33
C SER A 27 -9.86 -3.93 -22.80
N ARG A 28 -8.88 -4.09 -23.69
CA ARG A 28 -7.44 -4.03 -23.34
C ARG A 28 -7.04 -2.71 -22.69
N GLN A 29 -7.73 -1.62 -23.02
CA GLN A 29 -7.46 -0.31 -22.43
C GLN A 29 -7.82 -0.30 -20.94
N PHE A 30 -8.99 -0.82 -20.58
CA PHE A 30 -9.37 -0.98 -19.18
C PHE A 30 -8.43 -1.93 -18.43
N GLU A 31 -8.00 -3.01 -19.11
CA GLU A 31 -7.00 -3.93 -18.56
C GLU A 31 -5.69 -3.23 -18.20
N HIS A 32 -5.18 -2.37 -19.09
CA HIS A 32 -4.01 -1.55 -18.81
C HIS A 32 -4.23 -0.60 -17.63
N THR A 33 -5.36 0.11 -17.60
CA THR A 33 -5.65 1.09 -16.55
C THR A 33 -5.66 0.46 -15.16
N PHE A 34 -6.31 -0.71 -14.98
CA PHE A 34 -6.31 -1.32 -13.64
C PHE A 34 -4.94 -1.90 -13.27
N LYS A 35 -4.15 -2.40 -14.23
CA LYS A 35 -2.76 -2.81 -13.99
C LYS A 35 -1.90 -1.63 -13.54
N ASP A 36 -2.10 -0.45 -14.12
CA ASP A 36 -1.40 0.77 -13.74
C ASP A 36 -1.72 1.19 -12.31
N PHE A 37 -2.99 1.12 -11.89
CA PHE A 37 -3.36 1.35 -10.48
C PHE A 37 -2.63 0.38 -9.53
N GLY A 38 -2.54 -0.90 -9.90
CA GLY A 38 -1.79 -1.89 -9.14
C GLY A 38 -0.27 -1.58 -9.06
N SER A 39 0.31 -1.10 -10.16
CA SER A 39 1.71 -0.67 -10.22
C SER A 39 1.99 0.55 -9.34
N ILE A 40 1.13 1.57 -9.40
CA ILE A 40 1.22 2.77 -8.55
C ILE A 40 1.08 2.39 -7.07
N ALA A 41 0.11 1.54 -6.73
CA ALA A 41 -0.06 1.00 -5.39
C ALA A 41 1.21 0.31 -4.88
N ARG A 42 1.87 -0.48 -5.73
CA ARG A 42 3.13 -1.17 -5.42
C ARG A 42 4.25 -0.21 -5.08
N ILE A 43 4.46 0.83 -5.90
CA ILE A 43 5.49 1.85 -5.66
C ILE A 43 5.22 2.55 -4.33
N ALA A 44 3.97 2.98 -4.09
CA ALA A 44 3.57 3.63 -2.84
C ALA A 44 3.80 2.71 -1.63
N LEU A 45 3.46 1.42 -1.73
CA LEU A 45 3.70 0.44 -0.67
C LEU A 45 5.19 0.21 -0.39
N PHE A 46 6.04 0.11 -1.41
CA PHE A 46 7.47 -0.03 -1.20
C PHE A 46 8.05 1.18 -0.47
N PHE A 47 7.59 2.38 -0.79
CA PHE A 47 7.95 3.58 -0.03
C PHE A 47 7.51 3.49 1.44
N VAL A 48 6.29 3.03 1.70
CA VAL A 48 5.76 2.82 3.06
C VAL A 48 6.57 1.79 3.85
N LEU A 49 6.95 0.68 3.22
CA LEU A 49 7.76 -0.39 3.81
C LEU A 49 9.22 0.02 4.03
N ALA A 50 9.78 0.85 3.16
CA ALA A 50 11.14 1.35 3.28
C ALA A 50 11.36 2.07 4.63
N TYR A 51 10.35 2.74 5.17
CA TYR A 51 10.42 3.31 6.52
C TYR A 51 10.77 2.27 7.60
N TYR A 52 10.14 1.09 7.56
CA TYR A 52 10.42 0.02 8.52
C TYR A 52 11.79 -0.64 8.29
N VAL A 53 12.21 -0.75 7.03
CA VAL A 53 13.57 -1.21 6.69
C VAL A 53 14.61 -0.25 7.24
N LEU A 54 14.44 1.07 7.04
CA LEU A 54 15.34 2.10 7.58
C LEU A 54 15.41 2.06 9.12
N LEU A 55 14.28 1.85 9.79
CA LEU A 55 14.25 1.65 11.25
C LEU A 55 15.04 0.42 11.72
N ARG A 56 15.11 -0.64 10.90
CA ARG A 56 15.88 -1.85 11.20
C ARG A 56 17.36 -1.63 10.91
N VAL A 57 17.69 -1.03 9.76
CA VAL A 57 19.05 -0.68 9.36
C VAL A 57 19.70 0.21 10.42
N MET A 58 19.01 1.22 10.93
CA MET A 58 19.54 2.13 11.94
C MET A 58 19.91 1.44 13.27
N ARG A 59 19.41 0.23 13.53
CA ARG A 59 19.74 -0.58 14.72
C ARG A 59 20.87 -1.58 14.49
N LEU A 60 21.42 -1.68 13.28
CA LEU A 60 22.50 -2.61 12.98
C LEU A 60 23.78 -2.24 13.74
N ARG A 61 24.44 -3.24 14.32
CA ARG A 61 25.70 -3.06 15.06
C ARG A 61 26.83 -2.53 14.17
N MET A 62 26.81 -2.85 12.88
CA MET A 62 27.80 -2.39 11.89
C MET A 62 27.82 -0.87 11.71
N LEU A 63 26.75 -0.16 12.09
CA LEU A 63 26.71 1.31 12.08
C LEU A 63 27.31 1.94 13.35
N LYS A 64 27.79 1.14 14.33
CA LYS A 64 28.50 1.67 15.50
C LYS A 64 29.82 2.32 15.03
N GLY A 65 30.07 3.55 15.48
CA GLY A 65 31.24 4.35 15.05
C GLY A 65 31.04 5.19 13.78
N GLN A 66 30.06 4.87 12.93
CA GLN A 66 29.82 5.60 11.68
C GLN A 66 28.89 6.80 11.87
N VAL A 67 29.43 7.91 12.38
CA VAL A 67 28.65 9.11 12.76
C VAL A 67 27.97 9.76 11.55
N GLU A 68 28.69 9.98 10.44
CA GLU A 68 28.14 10.64 9.25
C GLU A 68 27.05 9.81 8.56
N VAL A 69 27.25 8.49 8.42
CA VAL A 69 26.24 7.59 7.84
C VAL A 69 24.96 7.60 8.67
N LYS A 70 25.09 7.59 10.00
CA LYS A 70 23.93 7.71 10.91
C LYS A 70 23.21 9.03 10.78
N LYS A 71 23.93 10.14 10.59
CA LYS A 71 23.35 11.47 10.40
C LYS A 71 22.47 11.50 9.15
N TRP A 72 22.98 11.01 8.01
CA TRP A 72 22.22 10.91 6.77
C TRP A 72 21.02 9.96 6.88
N LEU A 73 21.22 8.78 7.46
CA LEU A 73 20.12 7.83 7.73
C LEU A 73 19.04 8.44 8.64
N ALA A 74 19.41 9.25 9.63
CA ALA A 74 18.46 9.92 10.50
C ALA A 74 17.67 11.02 9.77
N ILE A 75 18.27 11.73 8.82
CA ILE A 75 17.55 12.69 7.96
C ILE A 75 16.54 11.94 7.08
N LEU A 76 16.99 10.89 6.39
CA LEU A 76 16.13 10.07 5.53
C LEU A 76 14.99 9.43 6.33
N LEU A 77 15.28 8.92 7.53
CA LEU A 77 14.27 8.32 8.40
C LEU A 77 13.23 9.35 8.87
N ARG A 78 13.63 10.59 9.18
CA ARG A 78 12.70 11.66 9.53
C ARG A 78 11.77 12.00 8.37
N PHE A 79 12.33 12.05 7.16
CA PHE A 79 11.56 12.25 5.94
C PHE A 79 10.57 11.09 5.70
N ALA A 80 11.05 9.85 5.70
CA ALA A 80 10.24 8.65 5.51
C ALA A 80 9.14 8.54 6.58
N ARG A 81 9.43 8.88 7.84
CA ARG A 81 8.44 8.90 8.93
C ARG A 81 7.30 9.88 8.64
N LYS A 82 7.64 11.10 8.21
CA LYS A 82 6.65 12.16 7.93
C LYS A 82 5.71 11.75 6.79
N TRP A 83 6.25 11.10 5.77
CA TRP A 83 5.50 10.69 4.57
C TRP A 83 4.87 9.30 4.65
N HIS A 84 5.27 8.46 5.62
CA HIS A 84 4.77 7.10 5.76
C HIS A 84 3.23 7.04 5.83
N THR A 85 2.60 7.84 6.68
CA THR A 85 1.13 7.84 6.82
C THR A 85 0.43 8.36 5.57
N PRO A 86 0.77 9.55 5.02
CA PRO A 86 0.26 10.00 3.72
C PRO A 86 0.38 8.96 2.60
N ALA A 87 1.57 8.38 2.42
CA ALA A 87 1.83 7.40 1.39
C ALA A 87 1.05 6.09 1.62
N ALA A 88 0.86 5.67 2.87
CA ALA A 88 0.06 4.50 3.20
C ALA A 88 -1.42 4.70 2.85
N ILE A 89 -1.96 5.89 3.09
CA ILE A 89 -3.35 6.22 2.71
C ILE A 89 -3.49 6.21 1.19
N ILE A 90 -2.55 6.79 0.45
CA ILE A 90 -2.53 6.78 -1.02
C ILE A 90 -2.39 5.34 -1.56
N ALA A 91 -1.52 4.53 -0.96
CA ALA A 91 -1.37 3.13 -1.34
C ALA A 91 -2.68 2.37 -1.17
N ILE A 92 -3.33 2.48 0.00
CA ILE A 92 -4.61 1.82 0.27
C ILE A 92 -5.69 2.29 -0.71
N ALA A 93 -5.73 3.58 -1.04
CA ALA A 93 -6.62 4.13 -2.04
C ALA A 93 -6.48 3.45 -3.40
N PHE A 94 -5.26 3.39 -3.95
CA PHE A 94 -5.00 2.72 -5.22
C PHE A 94 -5.24 1.21 -5.17
N ILE A 95 -4.99 0.55 -4.03
CA ILE A 95 -5.31 -0.87 -3.85
C ILE A 95 -6.82 -1.09 -3.96
N ILE A 96 -7.63 -0.27 -3.29
CA ILE A 96 -9.09 -0.37 -3.35
C ILE A 96 -9.58 -0.18 -4.79
N VAL A 97 -9.12 0.87 -5.47
CA VAL A 97 -9.48 1.14 -6.88
C VAL A 97 -9.09 -0.02 -7.78
N HIS A 98 -7.86 -0.53 -7.65
CA HIS A 98 -7.37 -1.70 -8.37
C HIS A 98 -8.24 -2.94 -8.12
N THR A 99 -8.55 -3.25 -6.86
CA THR A 99 -9.43 -4.36 -6.50
C THR A 99 -10.80 -4.24 -7.14
N VAL A 100 -11.45 -3.07 -7.03
CA VAL A 100 -12.77 -2.83 -7.63
C VAL A 100 -12.72 -3.04 -9.14
N ALA A 101 -11.70 -2.49 -9.82
CA ALA A 101 -11.54 -2.64 -11.26
C ALA A 101 -11.33 -4.11 -11.69
N VAL A 102 -10.57 -4.90 -10.92
CA VAL A 102 -10.38 -6.34 -11.17
C VAL A 102 -11.70 -7.11 -11.05
N PHE A 103 -12.51 -6.81 -10.03
CA PHE A 103 -13.84 -7.43 -9.90
C PHE A 103 -14.78 -7.03 -11.05
N MET A 104 -14.72 -5.77 -11.52
CA MET A 104 -15.51 -5.28 -12.65
C MET A 104 -15.09 -5.89 -14.00
N HIS A 105 -13.80 -6.12 -14.22
CA HIS A 105 -13.28 -6.79 -15.43
C HIS A 105 -13.65 -8.28 -15.49
N GLY A 106 -13.98 -8.88 -14.34
CA GLY A 106 -14.30 -10.31 -14.21
C GLY A 106 -13.22 -11.04 -13.42
N PHE A 107 -13.50 -11.27 -12.14
CA PHE A 107 -12.62 -11.99 -11.22
C PHE A 107 -12.45 -13.46 -11.64
N LYS A 108 -11.20 -13.91 -11.83
CA LYS A 108 -10.88 -15.31 -12.15
C LYS A 108 -10.33 -16.00 -10.90
N PHE A 109 -10.70 -17.25 -10.68
CA PHE A 109 -10.17 -18.07 -9.58
C PHE A 109 -8.79 -18.67 -9.92
N ASP A 110 -7.84 -17.81 -10.26
CA ASP A 110 -6.44 -18.17 -10.46
C ASP A 110 -5.58 -17.75 -9.25
N PHE A 111 -4.34 -18.25 -9.19
CA PHE A 111 -3.45 -18.00 -8.07
C PHE A 111 -3.10 -16.50 -7.92
N ASN A 112 -3.06 -15.76 -9.02
CA ASN A 112 -2.80 -14.33 -9.01
C ASN A 112 -3.92 -13.57 -8.28
N ASN A 113 -5.17 -13.78 -8.67
CA ASN A 113 -6.31 -13.10 -8.03
C ASN A 113 -6.56 -13.59 -6.60
N ILE A 114 -6.35 -14.88 -6.32
CA ILE A 114 -6.50 -15.43 -4.96
C ILE A 114 -5.45 -14.84 -4.01
N SER A 115 -4.18 -14.78 -4.42
CA SER A 115 -3.13 -14.17 -3.61
C SER A 115 -3.36 -12.68 -3.38
N GLY A 116 -3.86 -11.97 -4.40
CA GLY A 116 -4.32 -10.57 -4.29
C GLY A 116 -5.44 -10.40 -3.27
N LEU A 117 -6.48 -11.24 -3.33
CA LEU A 117 -7.61 -11.21 -2.40
C LEU A 117 -7.18 -11.51 -0.95
N LEU A 118 -6.32 -12.51 -0.75
CA LEU A 118 -5.76 -12.81 0.58
C LEU A 118 -4.95 -11.62 1.13
N SER A 119 -4.15 -10.96 0.27
CA SER A 119 -3.41 -9.76 0.67
C SER A 119 -4.37 -8.64 1.11
N LEU A 120 -5.47 -8.42 0.37
CA LEU A 120 -6.48 -7.42 0.72
C LEU A 120 -7.13 -7.72 2.07
N LEU A 121 -7.50 -8.97 2.34
CA LEU A 121 -8.11 -9.37 3.62
C LEU A 121 -7.16 -9.10 4.80
N VAL A 122 -5.87 -9.37 4.64
CA VAL A 122 -4.84 -9.09 5.65
C VAL A 122 -4.54 -7.60 5.77
N LEU A 123 -4.76 -6.81 4.71
CA LEU A 123 -4.61 -5.35 4.72
C LEU A 123 -5.68 -4.67 5.57
N LEU A 124 -6.94 -5.13 5.56
CA LEU A 124 -8.07 -4.49 6.27
C LEU A 124 -7.80 -4.10 7.75
N PRO A 125 -7.20 -4.96 8.59
CA PRO A 125 -6.88 -4.59 9.97
C PRO A 125 -5.73 -3.58 10.09
N VAL A 126 -4.91 -3.37 9.06
CA VAL A 126 -3.75 -2.44 9.07
C VAL A 126 -4.16 -0.97 9.26
N PRO A 127 -5.08 -0.38 8.47
CA PRO A 127 -5.53 1.00 8.70
C PRO A 127 -6.29 1.14 10.01
N ILE A 128 -7.11 0.15 10.39
CA ILE A 128 -7.86 0.14 11.66
C ILE A 128 -6.89 0.24 12.84
N SER A 129 -5.91 -0.68 12.92
CA SER A 129 -4.86 -0.64 13.94
C SER A 129 -3.94 0.59 13.82
N GLY A 130 -3.81 1.17 12.62
CA GLY A 130 -3.09 2.42 12.38
C GLY A 130 -3.78 3.63 13.01
N LEU A 131 -5.11 3.71 12.95
CA LEU A 131 -5.91 4.73 13.64
C LEU A 131 -5.83 4.55 15.16
N PHE A 132 -5.99 3.32 15.65
CA PHE A 132 -5.85 2.99 17.08
C PHE A 132 -4.42 3.12 17.61
N ARG A 133 -3.40 3.18 16.74
CA ARG A 133 -2.02 3.52 17.13
C ARG A 133 -1.93 4.91 17.75
N TYR A 134 -2.82 5.83 17.36
CA TYR A 134 -2.94 7.15 17.99
C TYR A 134 -3.34 7.05 19.47
N GLN A 135 -4.01 5.96 19.86
CA GLN A 135 -4.48 5.67 21.23
C GLN A 135 -3.56 4.69 22.00
N ARG A 136 -2.35 4.38 21.48
CA ARG A 136 -1.31 3.50 22.08
C ARG A 136 -1.69 2.04 22.35
N MET A 137 -2.85 1.56 21.91
CA MET A 137 -3.37 0.24 22.32
C MET A 137 -2.79 -0.95 21.50
N ASP A 138 -2.43 -0.77 20.21
CA ASP A 138 -2.29 -1.92 19.29
C ASP A 138 -1.05 -1.95 18.37
N ARG A 139 0.12 -1.48 18.84
CA ARG A 139 1.35 -1.44 18.02
C ARG A 139 1.80 -2.81 17.48
N LYS A 140 1.57 -3.90 18.23
CA LYS A 140 1.97 -5.27 17.84
C LYS A 140 1.11 -5.81 16.69
N TRP A 141 -0.19 -5.53 16.72
CA TRP A 141 -1.13 -5.94 15.69
C TRP A 141 -0.83 -5.28 14.35
N HIS A 142 -0.63 -3.95 14.33
CA HIS A 142 -0.26 -3.22 13.12
C HIS A 142 1.02 -3.75 12.47
N LEU A 143 2.03 -4.11 13.28
CA LEU A 143 3.27 -4.67 12.75
C LEU A 143 3.06 -6.09 12.19
N ARG A 144 2.32 -6.95 12.92
CA ARG A 144 2.06 -8.34 12.48
C ARG A 144 1.24 -8.36 11.20
N SER A 145 0.12 -7.65 11.15
CA SER A 145 -0.72 -7.57 9.95
C SER A 145 0.02 -6.89 8.80
N GLY A 146 0.78 -5.82 9.07
CA GLY A 146 1.58 -5.14 8.06
C GLY A 146 2.67 -6.02 7.43
N VAL A 147 3.34 -6.86 8.23
CA VAL A 147 4.35 -7.81 7.71
C VAL A 147 3.69 -8.94 6.93
N SER A 148 2.62 -9.55 7.45
CA SER A 148 1.88 -10.58 6.73
C SER A 148 1.33 -10.05 5.40
N PHE A 149 0.79 -8.84 5.41
CA PHE A 149 0.37 -8.14 4.20
C PHE A 149 1.53 -7.95 3.23
N ALA A 150 2.68 -7.45 3.69
CA ALA A 150 3.84 -7.22 2.83
C ALA A 150 4.31 -8.50 2.11
N ILE A 151 4.34 -9.64 2.81
CA ILE A 151 4.74 -10.92 2.23
C ILE A 151 3.74 -11.34 1.14
N LEU A 152 2.44 -11.35 1.46
CA LEU A 152 1.39 -11.73 0.51
C LEU A 152 1.35 -10.78 -0.69
N PHE A 153 1.54 -9.48 -0.46
CA PHE A 153 1.57 -8.46 -1.49
C PHE A 153 2.77 -8.61 -2.43
N ILE A 154 3.95 -8.96 -1.90
CA ILE A 154 5.13 -9.26 -2.72
C ILE A 154 4.85 -10.49 -3.59
N ILE A 155 4.31 -11.56 -3.00
CA ILE A 155 3.93 -12.77 -3.77
C ILE A 155 3.00 -12.39 -4.91
N HIS A 156 1.88 -11.72 -4.62
CA HIS A 156 0.92 -11.27 -5.63
C HIS A 156 1.54 -10.34 -6.70
N SER A 157 2.49 -9.47 -6.32
CA SER A 157 3.08 -8.49 -7.24
C SER A 157 4.07 -9.06 -8.26
N PHE A 158 4.66 -10.22 -7.98
CA PHE A 158 5.71 -10.85 -8.81
C PHE A 158 5.27 -12.15 -9.48
N LEU A 159 3.98 -12.50 -9.36
CA LEU A 159 3.31 -13.54 -10.13
C LEU A 159 2.65 -12.94 -11.38
#